data_AF-A0A8J4YFK0-F1
#
_entry.id   AF-A0A8J4YFK0-F1
#
_cell.length_a   1.000
_cell.length_b   1.000
_cell.length_c   1.000
_cell.angle_alpha   90.00
_cell.angle_beta   90.00
_cell.angle_gamma   90.00
#
_symmetry.space_group_name_H-M   'P 1'
#
loop_
_entity.id
_entity.type
_entity.pdbx_description
1 polymer ?
#
loop_
_entity_poly.entity_id
_entity_poly.type
_entity_poly.pdbx_seq_one_letter_code
_entity_poly.pdbx_strand_id
1 'polypeptide(L)'
;MAFHPARYLPATPGPRLITSMPGYSLGMMAGDRLLPQPSPFLAEPQPWLTTDDVDTEGEEEDAFSRFRKVKMFEIAPSTDPVLEERRQRALYAKKNRDMKKREVAELQGEVAALRAAKDRAQEELSRVAGLAQRKQHSIEELQQSLAAARHQLRHKEEYIRNTREKMSLLKAHLELIAEGLEETNISRRLLLSLLAQIS
;
A
#
# COMPACT_ATOMS: atom_id res chain seq x y z
N MET A 1 8.53 -20.16 -56.80
CA MET A 1 8.68 -20.82 -55.50
C MET A 1 9.27 -19.80 -54.53
N ALA A 2 8.44 -19.22 -53.66
CA ALA A 2 8.87 -18.18 -52.72
C ALA A 2 8.84 -18.75 -51.30
N PHE A 3 10.01 -18.83 -50.67
CA PHE A 3 10.17 -19.21 -49.26
C PHE A 3 9.94 -17.97 -48.39
N HIS A 4 8.92 -18.02 -47.53
CA HIS A 4 8.78 -17.08 -46.41
C HIS A 4 9.49 -17.64 -45.17
N PRO A 5 10.38 -16.89 -44.51
CA PRO A 5 10.90 -17.29 -43.21
C PRO A 5 9.91 -16.92 -42.10
N ALA A 6 9.55 -17.92 -41.30
CA ALA A 6 8.76 -17.78 -40.09
C ALA A 6 9.48 -16.89 -39.07
N ARG A 7 8.78 -15.84 -38.62
CA ARG A 7 9.20 -15.00 -37.49
C ARG A 7 8.96 -15.77 -36.19
N TYR A 8 10.02 -16.11 -35.49
CA TYR A 8 9.97 -16.52 -34.09
C TYR A 8 9.62 -15.31 -33.23
N LEU A 9 8.51 -15.38 -32.48
CA LEU A 9 8.20 -14.47 -31.39
C LEU A 9 8.77 -15.07 -30.09
N PRO A 10 9.46 -14.29 -29.23
CA PRO A 10 9.88 -14.77 -27.92
C PRO A 10 8.68 -14.90 -26.99
N ALA A 11 8.62 -16.05 -26.29
CA ALA A 11 7.64 -16.32 -25.24
C ALA A 11 7.80 -15.34 -24.08
N THR A 12 6.75 -14.59 -23.78
CA THR A 12 6.65 -13.78 -22.56
C THR A 12 6.41 -14.69 -21.35
N PRO A 13 7.22 -14.62 -20.29
CA PRO A 13 6.93 -15.34 -19.06
C PRO A 13 5.74 -14.66 -18.35
N GLY A 14 4.62 -15.37 -18.29
CA GLY A 14 3.44 -14.93 -17.53
C GLY A 14 3.74 -14.85 -16.01
N PRO A 15 3.02 -13.98 -15.27
CA PRO A 15 3.21 -13.82 -13.84
C PRO A 15 2.83 -15.12 -13.11
N ARG A 16 3.78 -15.65 -12.32
CA ARG A 16 3.54 -16.74 -11.39
C ARG A 16 2.55 -16.27 -10.32
N LEU A 17 1.36 -16.85 -10.31
CA LEU A 17 0.42 -16.76 -9.20
C LEU A 17 1.08 -17.39 -7.98
N ILE A 18 1.46 -16.55 -7.02
CA ILE A 18 1.85 -17.00 -5.68
C ILE A 18 0.57 -17.51 -5.03
N THR A 19 0.52 -18.83 -4.95
CA THR A 19 -0.44 -19.62 -4.21
C THR A 19 -0.54 -19.17 -2.75
N SER A 20 -1.79 -19.04 -2.31
CA SER A 20 -2.32 -18.89 -0.96
C SER A 20 -1.34 -19.04 0.20
N MET A 21 -1.22 -17.96 0.99
CA MET A 21 -0.86 -18.08 2.40
C MET A 21 -2.03 -18.69 3.17
N PRO A 22 -1.80 -19.71 4.02
CA PRO A 22 -2.85 -20.32 4.83
C PRO A 22 -3.35 -19.34 5.90
N GLY A 23 -4.67 -19.29 6.03
CA GLY A 23 -5.35 -18.50 7.03
C GLY A 23 -4.93 -18.89 8.44
N TYR A 24 -4.52 -17.91 9.23
CA TYR A 24 -4.45 -18.08 10.67
C TYR A 24 -5.86 -18.08 11.22
N SER A 25 -6.34 -19.28 11.54
CA SER A 25 -7.53 -19.49 12.34
C SER A 25 -7.33 -18.81 13.69
N LEU A 26 -8.24 -17.90 14.01
CA LEU A 26 -8.42 -17.30 15.32
C LEU A 26 -8.90 -18.41 16.28
N GLY A 27 -7.94 -19.22 16.75
CA GLY A 27 -8.16 -20.24 17.76
C GLY A 27 -8.22 -19.57 19.13
N MET A 28 -9.44 -19.39 19.63
CA MET A 28 -9.68 -19.19 21.05
C MET A 28 -9.12 -20.38 21.82
N MET A 29 -8.04 -20.14 22.56
CA MET A 29 -7.61 -20.99 23.65
C MET A 29 -7.53 -20.13 24.89
N ALA A 30 -8.59 -20.20 25.68
CA ALA A 30 -8.55 -19.92 27.10
C ALA A 30 -7.53 -20.90 27.71
N GLY A 31 -6.44 -20.37 28.23
CA GLY A 31 -5.38 -21.14 28.86
C GLY A 31 -4.63 -20.21 29.80
N ASP A 32 -4.90 -20.38 31.09
CA ASP A 32 -4.32 -19.67 32.21
C ASP A 32 -2.81 -19.44 32.04
N ARG A 33 -2.43 -18.17 31.87
CA ARG A 33 -1.07 -17.71 32.12
C ARG A 33 -1.13 -16.53 33.06
N LEU A 34 -0.74 -16.83 34.29
CA LEU A 34 -0.42 -15.92 35.38
C LEU A 34 0.32 -14.70 34.86
N LEU A 35 -0.35 -13.55 34.93
CA LEU A 35 0.27 -12.24 34.80
C LEU A 35 1.32 -12.07 35.92
N PRO A 36 2.55 -11.60 35.65
CA PRO A 36 3.38 -11.09 36.72
C PRO A 36 2.73 -9.79 37.23
N GLN A 37 2.40 -9.78 38.53
CA GLN A 37 1.88 -8.60 39.21
C GLN A 37 2.83 -7.41 39.09
N PRO A 38 2.34 -6.17 38.91
CA PRO A 38 3.12 -4.98 39.19
C PRO A 38 3.32 -4.88 40.71
N SER A 39 4.55 -5.01 41.18
CA SER A 39 4.89 -4.70 42.57
C SER A 39 4.72 -3.19 42.83
N PRO A 40 3.97 -2.78 43.87
CA PRO A 40 3.87 -1.38 44.26
C PRO A 40 5.05 -1.07 45.19
N PHE A 41 6.23 -0.78 44.63
CA PHE A 41 7.34 -0.26 45.42
C PHE A 41 7.26 1.28 45.45
N LEU A 42 6.31 1.76 46.25
CA LEU A 42 6.39 3.08 46.87
C LEU A 42 7.52 2.99 47.90
N ALA A 43 8.71 3.45 47.52
CA ALA A 43 9.74 3.80 48.49
C ALA A 43 9.70 5.31 48.70
N GLU A 44 9.20 5.69 49.86
CA GLU A 44 9.34 7.01 50.46
C GLU A 44 10.82 7.42 50.51
N PRO A 45 11.13 8.72 50.36
CA PRO A 45 12.49 9.22 50.56
C PRO A 45 12.82 9.22 52.06
N GLN A 46 13.78 8.40 52.48
CA GLN A 46 14.32 8.42 53.85
C GLN A 46 15.15 9.70 54.06
N PRO A 47 14.80 10.58 55.03
CA PRO A 47 15.53 11.81 55.32
C PRO A 47 16.30 11.63 56.65
N TRP A 48 17.52 11.09 56.58
CA TRP A 48 18.48 11.16 57.68
C TRP A 48 19.86 10.73 57.20
N LEU A 49 20.63 11.71 56.73
CA LEU A 49 22.07 11.74 57.00
C LEU A 49 22.48 13.22 57.05
N THR A 50 21.85 13.93 57.99
CA THR A 50 22.38 15.14 58.60
C THR A 50 23.56 14.71 59.47
N THR A 51 24.76 15.09 59.06
CA THR A 51 25.84 15.36 60.00
C THR A 51 26.08 16.86 59.92
N ASP A 52 25.29 17.58 60.70
CA ASP A 52 25.72 18.86 61.25
C ASP A 52 26.81 18.56 62.29
N ASP A 53 27.87 19.36 62.24
CA ASP A 53 28.68 19.86 63.36
C ASP A 53 30.10 20.15 62.85
N VAL A 54 30.38 21.41 62.53
CA VAL A 54 31.09 22.34 63.42
C VAL A 54 31.31 23.63 62.63
N ASP A 55 30.56 24.66 63.04
CA ASP A 55 30.85 26.05 62.74
C ASP A 55 32.25 26.40 63.24
N THR A 56 33.12 26.81 62.33
CA THR A 56 34.29 27.63 62.69
C THR A 56 34.12 28.94 61.95
N GLU A 57 33.52 29.90 62.64
CA GLU A 57 33.54 31.31 62.26
C GLU A 57 35.01 31.76 62.22
N GLY A 58 35.50 32.02 61.01
CA GLY A 58 36.69 32.78 60.74
C GLY A 58 36.30 33.85 59.76
N GLU A 59 36.04 35.04 60.30
CA GLU A 59 35.80 36.26 59.54
C GLU A 59 37.00 36.60 58.63
N GLU A 60 36.64 37.30 57.57
CA GLU A 60 37.45 38.21 56.76
C GLU A 60 38.31 37.65 55.60
N GLU A 61 38.02 38.28 54.46
CA GLU A 61 38.88 38.46 53.29
C GLU A 61 39.27 37.18 52.53
N ASP A 62 38.55 36.92 51.44
CA ASP A 62 39.19 37.16 50.16
C ASP A 62 38.24 37.16 48.97
N ALA A 63 38.61 37.99 48.00
CA ALA A 63 37.92 38.24 46.76
C ALA A 63 37.32 36.98 46.14
N PHE A 64 36.05 37.11 45.76
CA PHE A 64 35.24 36.22 44.91
C PHE A 64 35.89 36.04 43.52
N SER A 65 37.09 35.47 43.49
CA SER A 65 37.76 35.04 42.28
C SER A 65 36.97 33.87 41.76
N ARG A 66 36.31 34.07 40.61
CA ARG A 66 35.61 33.04 39.86
C ARG A 66 36.61 31.95 39.43
N PHE A 67 37.03 31.09 40.36
CA PHE A 67 37.82 29.90 40.08
C PHE A 67 36.93 28.95 39.28
N ARG A 68 36.95 29.12 37.95
CA ARG A 68 36.42 28.10 37.05
C ARG A 68 37.19 26.83 37.36
N LYS A 69 36.51 25.83 37.92
CA LYS A 69 37.05 24.47 38.07
C LYS A 69 37.54 24.02 36.68
N VAL A 70 38.86 24.05 36.47
CA VAL A 70 39.49 23.65 35.21
C VAL A 70 39.31 22.15 35.07
N LYS A 71 38.78 21.69 33.95
CA LYS A 71 38.55 20.26 33.76
C LYS A 71 39.88 19.57 33.48
N MET A 72 40.07 18.37 34.03
CA MET A 72 41.31 17.61 33.90
C MET A 72 41.78 17.43 32.44
N PHE A 73 40.87 17.36 31.47
CA PHE A 73 41.20 17.22 30.05
C PHE A 73 41.62 18.54 29.36
N GLU A 74 41.57 19.68 30.05
CA GLU A 74 41.94 21.02 29.54
C GLU A 74 43.32 21.45 30.06
N ILE A 75 43.88 20.73 31.04
CA ILE A 75 45.20 21.00 31.63
C ILE A 75 46.30 20.56 30.64
N ALA A 76 47.41 21.30 30.60
CA ALA A 76 48.61 20.91 29.85
C ALA A 76 49.24 19.63 30.41
N PRO A 77 50.09 18.91 29.63
CA PRO A 77 50.83 17.77 30.14
C PRO A 77 51.64 18.14 31.40
N SER A 78 51.56 17.31 32.44
CA SER A 78 52.28 17.52 33.71
C SER A 78 53.51 16.62 33.80
N THR A 79 54.54 17.09 34.50
CA THR A 79 55.72 16.29 34.88
C THR A 79 55.42 15.31 36.02
N ASP A 80 54.37 15.57 36.81
CA ASP A 80 53.90 14.64 37.84
C ASP A 80 53.20 13.43 37.20
N PRO A 81 53.71 12.20 37.39
CA PRO A 81 53.17 11.00 36.75
C PRO A 81 51.73 10.69 37.17
N VAL A 82 51.36 10.94 38.43
CA VAL A 82 50.00 10.63 38.93
C VAL A 82 48.99 11.60 38.35
N LEU A 83 49.35 12.88 38.26
CA LEU A 83 48.49 13.90 37.66
C LEU A 83 48.30 13.68 36.15
N GLU A 84 49.38 13.32 35.44
CA GLU A 84 49.31 13.03 34.00
C GLU A 84 48.45 11.80 33.71
N GLU A 85 48.52 10.74 34.51
CA GLU A 85 47.63 9.57 34.36
C GLU A 85 46.15 9.97 34.49
N ARG A 86 45.82 10.80 35.49
CA ARG A 86 44.45 11.33 35.67
C ARG A 86 44.01 12.20 34.49
N ARG A 87 44.93 13.02 33.95
CA ARG A 87 44.72 13.86 32.76
C ARG A 87 44.38 13.00 31.54
N GLN A 88 45.15 11.94 31.31
CA GLN A 88 44.95 10.99 30.20
C GLN A 88 43.61 10.25 30.33
N ARG A 89 43.28 9.72 31.52
CA ARG A 89 41.97 9.08 31.76
C ARG A 89 40.81 10.05 31.46
N ALA A 90 40.92 11.32 31.86
CA ALA A 90 39.92 12.34 31.56
C ALA A 90 39.81 12.64 30.05
N LEU A 91 40.93 12.70 29.32
CA LEU A 91 40.95 12.85 27.86
C LEU A 91 40.26 11.68 27.15
N TYR A 92 40.55 10.43 27.56
CA TYR A 92 39.88 9.25 27.01
C TYR A 92 38.38 9.25 27.30
N ALA A 93 37.97 9.58 28.52
CA ALA A 93 36.56 9.68 28.89
C ALA A 93 35.82 10.74 28.04
N LYS A 94 36.44 11.90 27.82
CA LYS A 94 35.90 12.94 26.93
C LYS A 94 35.79 12.44 25.49
N LYS A 95 36.85 11.84 24.94
CA LYS A 95 36.85 11.30 23.57
C LYS A 95 35.73 10.27 23.38
N ASN A 96 35.55 9.36 24.34
CA ASN A 96 34.48 8.36 24.29
C ASN A 96 33.09 8.99 24.36
N ARG A 97 32.90 10.01 25.21
CA ARG A 97 31.64 10.76 25.29
C ARG A 97 31.33 11.46 23.97
N ASP A 98 32.33 12.08 23.35
CA ASP A 98 32.16 12.82 22.10
C ASP A 98 31.88 11.86 20.93
N MET A 99 32.54 10.70 20.89
CA MET A 99 32.24 9.64 19.91
C MET A 99 30.79 9.16 20.03
N LYS A 100 30.33 8.80 21.24
CA LYS A 100 28.95 8.37 21.48
C LYS A 100 27.93 9.46 21.12
N LYS A 101 28.25 10.72 21.39
CA LYS A 101 27.38 11.84 21.00
C LYS A 101 27.23 11.95 19.49
N ARG A 102 28.32 11.77 18.73
CA ARG A 102 28.26 11.79 17.25
C ARG A 102 27.44 10.61 16.72
N GLU A 103 27.71 9.41 17.22
CA GLU A 103 26.98 8.20 16.83
C GLU A 103 25.47 8.34 17.10
N VAL A 104 25.08 8.86 18.27
CA VAL A 104 23.67 9.13 18.57
C VAL A 104 23.07 10.17 17.63
N ALA A 105 23.81 11.23 17.29
CA ALA A 105 23.32 12.25 16.35
C ALA A 105 23.17 11.68 14.93
N GLU A 106 24.09 10.83 14.48
CA GLU A 106 24.03 10.13 13.20
C GLU A 106 22.80 9.20 13.14
N LEU A 107 22.62 8.35 14.15
CA LEU A 107 21.46 7.46 14.25
C LEU A 107 20.13 8.23 14.31
N GLN A 108 20.09 9.36 15.02
CA GLN A 108 18.90 10.22 15.04
C GLN A 108 18.60 10.80 13.65
N GLY A 109 19.63 11.17 12.89
CA GLY A 109 19.50 11.61 11.50
C GLY A 109 18.96 10.50 10.60
N GLU A 110 19.48 9.29 10.72
CA GLU A 110 19.01 8.13 9.97
C GLU A 110 17.55 7.78 10.29
N VAL A 111 17.18 7.77 11.57
CA VAL A 111 15.79 7.54 12.00
C VAL A 111 14.85 8.60 11.41
N ALA A 112 15.26 9.87 11.40
CA ALA A 112 14.47 10.93 10.78
C ALA A 112 14.31 10.73 9.27
N ALA A 113 15.38 10.36 8.57
CA ALA A 113 15.34 10.07 7.13
C ALA A 113 14.46 8.86 6.80
N LEU A 114 14.55 7.79 7.58
CA LEU A 114 13.71 6.59 7.42
C LEU A 114 12.23 6.88 7.69
N ARG A 115 11.92 7.71 8.70
CA ARG A 115 10.54 8.17 8.94
C ARG A 115 10.01 8.95 7.76
N ALA A 116 10.75 9.94 7.26
CA ALA A 116 10.35 10.70 6.09
C ALA A 116 10.16 9.81 4.84
N ALA A 117 11.03 8.82 4.63
CA ALA A 117 10.89 7.87 3.54
C ALA A 117 9.65 6.98 3.69
N LYS A 118 9.36 6.51 4.91
CA LYS A 118 8.16 5.75 5.23
C LYS A 118 6.90 6.57 4.95
N ASP A 119 6.85 7.82 5.39
CA ASP A 119 5.68 8.68 5.21
C ASP A 119 5.39 8.90 3.72
N ARG A 120 6.43 9.19 2.92
CA ARG A 120 6.31 9.28 1.45
C ARG A 120 5.83 7.97 0.82
N ALA A 121 6.35 6.83 1.27
CA ALA A 121 5.91 5.52 0.77
C ALA A 121 4.44 5.25 1.11
N GLN A 122 3.98 5.67 2.29
CA GLN A 122 2.60 5.52 2.73
C GLN A 122 1.65 6.44 1.94
N GLU A 123 2.08 7.66 1.61
CA GLU A 123 1.36 8.56 0.70
C GLU A 123 1.22 7.97 -0.70
N GLU A 124 2.32 7.46 -1.28
CA GLU A 124 2.29 6.81 -2.59
C GLU A 124 1.41 5.57 -2.60
N LEU A 125 1.48 4.74 -1.55
CA LEU A 125 0.60 3.57 -1.42
C LEU A 125 -0.87 3.98 -1.38
N SER A 126 -1.21 5.02 -0.62
CA SER A 126 -2.56 5.55 -0.53
C SER A 126 -3.05 6.10 -1.88
N ARG A 127 -2.16 6.79 -2.62
CA ARG A 127 -2.44 7.30 -3.96
C ARG A 127 -2.72 6.16 -4.94
N VAL A 128 -1.88 5.13 -4.94
CA VAL A 128 -2.03 3.95 -5.82
C VAL A 128 -3.29 3.17 -5.45
N ALA A 129 -3.58 2.98 -4.16
CA ALA A 129 -4.82 2.33 -3.71
C ALA A 129 -6.07 3.09 -4.19
N GLY A 130 -6.07 4.43 -4.08
CA GLY A 130 -7.17 5.25 -4.59
C GLY A 130 -7.31 5.19 -6.11
N LEU A 131 -6.20 5.11 -6.86
CA LEU A 131 -6.24 4.90 -8.32
C LEU A 131 -6.81 3.52 -8.68
N ALA A 132 -6.39 2.47 -7.97
CA ALA A 132 -6.88 1.12 -8.19
C ALA A 132 -8.40 1.04 -7.94
N GLN A 133 -8.89 1.64 -6.87
CA GLN A 133 -10.33 1.69 -6.56
C GLN A 133 -11.12 2.42 -7.66
N ARG A 134 -10.64 3.56 -8.15
CA ARG A 134 -11.30 4.28 -9.26
C ARG A 134 -11.33 3.45 -10.55
N LYS A 135 -10.25 2.73 -10.85
CA LYS A 135 -10.19 1.85 -12.03
C LYS A 135 -11.13 0.66 -11.89
N GLN A 136 -11.21 0.08 -10.68
CA GLN A 136 -12.15 -0.99 -10.38
C GLN A 136 -13.60 -0.55 -10.59
N HIS A 137 -13.99 0.60 -10.06
CA HIS A 137 -15.32 1.18 -10.27
C HIS A 137 -15.63 1.39 -11.76
N SER A 138 -14.67 1.94 -12.52
CA SER A 138 -14.84 2.15 -13.96
C SER A 138 -15.01 0.83 -14.73
N ILE A 139 -14.32 -0.24 -14.32
CA ILE A 139 -14.50 -1.58 -14.90
C ILE A 139 -15.91 -2.09 -14.62
N GLU A 140 -16.42 -1.92 -13.40
CA GLU A 140 -17.76 -2.35 -13.02
C GLU A 140 -18.85 -1.61 -13.82
N GLU A 141 -18.72 -0.30 -13.99
CA GLU A 141 -19.62 0.50 -14.84
C GLU A 141 -19.62 0.02 -16.30
N LEU A 142 -18.43 -0.23 -16.86
CA LEU A 142 -18.30 -0.74 -18.23
C LEU A 142 -18.89 -2.13 -18.38
N GLN A 143 -18.73 -3.01 -17.38
CA GLN A 143 -19.33 -4.34 -17.38
C GLN A 143 -20.86 -4.27 -17.34
N GLN A 144 -21.43 -3.37 -16.53
CA GLN A 144 -22.88 -3.15 -16.48
C GLN A 144 -23.42 -2.61 -17.81
N SER A 145 -22.76 -1.60 -18.38
CA SER A 145 -23.11 -1.03 -19.69
C SER A 145 -23.07 -2.09 -20.79
N LEU A 146 -22.03 -2.93 -20.80
CA LEU A 146 -21.87 -4.02 -21.76
C LEU A 146 -22.93 -5.11 -21.58
N ALA A 147 -23.31 -5.43 -20.34
CA ALA A 147 -24.41 -6.36 -20.07
C ALA A 147 -25.75 -5.81 -20.58
N ALA A 148 -26.02 -4.52 -20.37
CA ALA A 148 -27.22 -3.84 -20.89
C ALA A 148 -27.26 -3.85 -22.42
N ALA A 149 -26.14 -3.51 -23.08
CA ALA A 149 -26.02 -3.55 -24.53
C ALA A 149 -26.26 -4.95 -25.10
N ARG A 150 -25.71 -5.99 -24.45
CA ARG A 150 -25.96 -7.40 -24.83
C ARG A 150 -27.43 -7.77 -24.70
N HIS A 151 -28.11 -7.33 -23.65
CA HIS A 151 -29.54 -7.58 -23.48
C HIS A 151 -30.35 -6.89 -24.59
N GLN A 152 -30.04 -5.64 -24.90
CA GLN A 152 -30.69 -4.92 -26.00
C GLN A 152 -30.48 -5.61 -27.34
N LEU A 153 -29.26 -6.08 -27.63
CA LEU A 153 -28.95 -6.80 -28.84
C LEU A 153 -29.81 -8.07 -28.97
N ARG A 154 -29.88 -8.90 -27.92
CA ARG A 154 -30.73 -10.10 -27.90
C ARG A 154 -32.19 -9.79 -28.20
N HIS A 155 -32.74 -8.76 -27.57
CA HIS A 155 -34.12 -8.34 -27.83
C HIS A 155 -34.33 -7.90 -29.29
N LYS A 156 -33.36 -7.21 -29.89
CA LYS A 156 -33.43 -6.82 -31.31
C LYS A 156 -33.29 -8.01 -32.24
N GLU A 157 -32.42 -8.96 -31.93
CA GLU A 157 -32.27 -10.22 -32.68
C GLU A 157 -33.55 -11.04 -32.66
N GLU A 158 -34.18 -11.16 -31.49
CA GLU A 158 -35.47 -11.86 -31.33
C GLU A 158 -36.59 -11.15 -32.09
N TYR A 159 -36.66 -9.82 -32.02
CA TYR A 159 -37.61 -9.04 -32.80
C TYR A 159 -37.44 -9.26 -34.33
N ILE A 160 -36.20 -9.23 -34.82
CA ILE A 160 -35.90 -9.48 -36.24
C ILE A 160 -36.29 -10.91 -36.63
N ARG A 161 -35.97 -11.89 -35.79
CA ARG A 161 -36.33 -13.29 -36.01
C ARG A 161 -37.86 -13.46 -36.11
N ASN A 162 -38.60 -12.93 -35.15
CA ASN A 162 -40.07 -12.97 -35.15
C ASN A 162 -40.66 -12.28 -36.39
N THR A 163 -40.06 -11.18 -36.82
CA THR A 163 -40.51 -10.48 -38.03
C THR A 163 -40.23 -11.31 -39.29
N ARG A 164 -39.06 -11.97 -39.37
CA ARG A 164 -38.72 -12.88 -40.47
C ARG A 164 -39.66 -14.09 -40.52
N GLU A 165 -39.98 -14.68 -39.39
CA GLU A 165 -40.92 -15.80 -39.29
C GLU A 165 -42.33 -15.40 -39.78
N LYS A 166 -42.82 -14.22 -39.36
CA LYS A 166 -44.10 -13.67 -39.86
C LYS A 166 -44.09 -13.39 -41.36
N MET A 167 -43.00 -12.82 -41.88
CA MET A 167 -42.85 -12.59 -43.32
C MET A 167 -42.81 -13.90 -44.11
N SER A 168 -42.15 -14.93 -43.58
CA SER A 168 -42.11 -16.26 -44.19
C SER A 168 -43.50 -16.90 -44.23
N LEU A 169 -44.29 -16.77 -43.15
CA LEU A 169 -45.67 -17.26 -43.12
C LEU A 169 -46.56 -16.55 -44.13
N LEU A 170 -46.47 -15.21 -44.19
CA LEU A 170 -47.20 -14.42 -45.17
C LEU A 170 -46.84 -14.85 -46.59
N LYS A 171 -45.55 -15.03 -46.88
CA LYS A 171 -45.06 -15.50 -48.18
C LYS A 171 -45.69 -16.84 -48.55
N ALA A 172 -45.65 -17.82 -47.65
CA ALA A 172 -46.23 -19.14 -47.88
C ALA A 172 -47.76 -19.08 -48.14
N HIS A 173 -48.49 -18.22 -47.42
CA HIS A 173 -49.91 -18.01 -47.68
C HIS A 173 -50.17 -17.40 -49.06
N LEU A 174 -49.38 -16.41 -49.48
CA LEU A 174 -49.52 -15.80 -50.80
C LEU A 174 -49.17 -16.78 -51.93
N GLU A 175 -48.19 -17.66 -51.73
CA GLU A 175 -47.85 -18.75 -52.66
C GLU A 175 -49.03 -19.70 -52.84
N LEU A 176 -49.62 -20.19 -51.74
CA LEU A 176 -50.81 -21.07 -51.79
C LEU A 176 -51.99 -20.43 -52.53
N ILE A 177 -52.25 -19.14 -52.29
CA ILE A 177 -53.33 -18.41 -52.99
C ILE A 177 -53.01 -18.29 -54.48
N ALA A 178 -51.77 -17.94 -54.84
CA ALA A 178 -51.36 -17.78 -56.22
C ALA A 178 -51.44 -19.11 -57.00
N GLU A 179 -51.09 -20.22 -56.36
CA GLU A 179 -51.19 -21.58 -56.93
C GLU A 179 -52.64 -21.97 -57.24
N GLY A 180 -53.60 -21.57 -56.38
CA GLY A 180 -55.03 -21.87 -56.56
C GLY A 180 -55.75 -21.02 -57.62
N LEU A 181 -55.12 -19.97 -58.15
CA LEU A 181 -55.69 -19.10 -59.19
C LEU A 181 -55.26 -19.55 -60.59
N GLU A 182 -56.12 -19.37 -61.59
CA GLU A 182 -55.77 -19.65 -63.00
C GLU A 182 -54.65 -18.73 -63.51
N GLU A 183 -53.84 -19.21 -64.47
CA GLU A 183 -52.69 -18.47 -65.02
C GLU A 183 -53.09 -17.17 -65.74
N THR A 184 -54.30 -17.10 -66.29
CA THR A 184 -54.84 -15.91 -66.96
C THR A 184 -55.35 -14.87 -65.97
N ASN A 185 -55.47 -15.21 -64.67
CA ASN A 185 -56.00 -14.32 -63.66
C ASN A 185 -55.02 -13.19 -63.33
N ILE A 186 -55.48 -11.93 -63.44
CA ILE A 186 -54.68 -10.73 -63.14
C ILE A 186 -54.19 -10.74 -61.70
N SER A 187 -55.01 -11.23 -60.76
CA SER A 187 -54.66 -11.31 -59.33
C SER A 187 -53.47 -12.22 -59.09
N ARG A 188 -53.34 -13.33 -59.83
CA ARG A 188 -52.17 -14.22 -59.76
C ARG A 188 -50.90 -13.49 -60.16
N ARG A 189 -50.93 -12.69 -61.24
CA ARG A 189 -49.77 -11.90 -61.69
C ARG A 189 -49.36 -10.84 -60.66
N LEU A 190 -50.32 -10.18 -60.02
CA LEU A 190 -50.06 -9.22 -58.93
C LEU A 190 -49.45 -9.91 -57.70
N LEU A 191 -49.96 -11.07 -57.31
CA LEU A 191 -49.40 -11.86 -56.19
C LEU A 191 -47.97 -12.31 -56.46
N LEU A 192 -47.67 -12.79 -57.66
CA LEU A 192 -46.30 -13.17 -58.05
C LEU A 192 -45.34 -11.96 -58.04
N SER A 193 -45.81 -10.78 -58.45
CA SER A 193 -45.01 -9.54 -58.34
C SER A 193 -44.75 -9.15 -56.89
N LEU A 194 -45.71 -9.32 -55.99
CA LEU A 194 -45.53 -9.06 -54.55
C LEU A 194 -44.55 -10.06 -53.93
N LEU A 195 -44.68 -11.35 -54.26
CA LEU A 195 -43.76 -12.40 -53.82
C LEU A 195 -42.32 -12.13 -54.26
N ALA A 196 -42.12 -11.60 -55.47
CA ALA A 196 -40.80 -11.20 -55.98
C ALA A 196 -40.20 -9.97 -55.27
N GLN A 197 -41.01 -9.15 -54.60
CA GLN A 197 -40.52 -8.01 -53.79
C GLN A 197 -40.21 -8.42 -52.34
N ILE A 198 -40.80 -9.52 -51.87
CA ILE A 198 -40.61 -10.07 -50.52
C ILE A 198 -39.39 -11.02 -50.48
N SER A 199 -38.94 -11.53 -51.64
CA SER A 199 -37.73 -12.36 -51.80
C SER A 199 -36.45 -11.53 -51.81
#